data_AF-A0A800MYX7-F1
#
_entry.id   AF-A0A800MYX7-F1
#
_cell.length_a   1.000
_cell.length_b   1.000
_cell.length_c   1.000
_cell.angle_alpha   90.00
_cell.angle_beta   90.00
_cell.angle_gamma   90.00
#
_symmetry.space_group_name_H-M   'P 1'
#
loop_
_entity.id
_entity.type
_entity.pdbx_description
1 polymer ?
#
loop_
_entity_poly.entity_id
_entity_poly.type
_entity_poly.pdbx_seq_one_letter_code
_entity_poly.pdbx_strand_id
1 'polypeptide(L)'
;MKKVVTLKDNVKTFARPSVNSIVVNEYSKSGKELIVYPSVDDWYELRPVDVDGVFNTEFVQKIDVLERPAKKEDIQPVKQTTAAPAQQKKYKSQEQMYKKVLKKLFAGGK
;
A
#
# COMPACT_ATOMS: atom_id res chain seq x y z
N MET A 1 2.01 0.22 -6.45
CA MET A 1 2.63 -0.84 -5.61
C MET A 1 2.41 -0.48 -4.16
N LYS A 2 1.94 -1.41 -3.33
CA LYS A 2 1.74 -1.25 -1.88
C LYS A 2 2.40 -2.41 -1.14
N LYS A 3 2.87 -2.17 0.08
CA LYS A 3 3.31 -3.22 1.01
C LYS A 3 2.16 -3.57 1.94
N VAL A 4 1.78 -4.84 1.99
CA VAL A 4 0.72 -5.34 2.87
C VAL A 4 1.22 -6.51 3.69
N VAL A 5 0.49 -6.85 4.75
CA VAL A 5 0.75 -8.02 5.59
C VAL A 5 -0.45 -8.95 5.62
N THR A 6 -0.24 -10.26 5.58
CA THR A 6 -1.32 -11.25 5.74
C THR A 6 -1.92 -11.15 7.15
N LEU A 7 -3.26 -11.12 7.22
CA LEU A 7 -3.99 -10.92 8.48
C LEU A 7 -4.18 -12.20 9.28
N LYS A 8 -4.25 -13.35 8.62
CA LYS A 8 -4.52 -14.65 9.21
C LYS A 8 -3.58 -15.72 8.64
N ASP A 9 -3.60 -16.87 9.29
CA ASP A 9 -2.93 -18.07 8.77
C ASP A 9 -3.69 -18.60 7.55
N ASN A 10 -3.00 -19.38 6.72
CA ASN A 10 -3.55 -20.03 5.52
C ASN A 10 -4.20 -19.05 4.53
N VAL A 11 -3.58 -17.88 4.32
CA VAL A 11 -4.01 -16.93 3.27
C VAL A 11 -3.64 -17.49 1.91
N LYS A 12 -4.63 -17.61 1.02
CA LYS A 12 -4.48 -18.18 -0.31
C LYS A 12 -4.37 -17.11 -1.37
N THR A 13 -3.56 -17.38 -2.38
CA THR A 13 -3.54 -16.62 -3.63
C THR A 13 -4.11 -17.47 -4.76
N PHE A 14 -4.63 -16.81 -5.78
CA PHE A 14 -5.42 -17.45 -6.83
C PHE A 14 -4.93 -17.04 -8.22
N ALA A 15 -5.11 -17.89 -9.21
CA ALA A 15 -4.72 -17.61 -10.60
C ALA A 15 -5.60 -16.55 -11.29
N ARG A 16 -6.78 -16.26 -10.71
CA ARG A 16 -7.75 -15.24 -11.15
C ARG A 16 -8.32 -14.54 -9.91
N PRO A 17 -8.88 -13.32 -10.02
CA PRO A 17 -9.55 -12.63 -8.93
C PRO A 17 -10.91 -13.29 -8.58
N SER A 18 -10.86 -14.52 -8.09
CA SER A 18 -12.01 -15.32 -7.68
C SER A 18 -11.59 -16.42 -6.72
N VAL A 19 -12.37 -16.63 -5.66
CA VAL A 19 -12.17 -17.72 -4.69
C VAL A 19 -12.40 -19.12 -5.27
N ASN A 20 -13.10 -19.19 -6.41
CA ASN A 20 -13.35 -20.44 -7.14
C ASN A 20 -12.24 -20.76 -8.16
N SER A 21 -11.20 -19.93 -8.23
CA SER A 21 -10.06 -20.15 -9.11
C SER A 21 -9.07 -21.15 -8.50
N ILE A 22 -8.15 -21.63 -9.32
CA ILE A 22 -7.00 -22.42 -8.90
C ILE A 22 -6.20 -21.63 -7.85
N VAL A 23 -5.92 -22.28 -6.72
CA VAL A 23 -5.00 -21.77 -5.68
C VAL A 23 -3.58 -21.89 -6.22
N VAL A 24 -2.84 -20.78 -6.24
CA VAL A 24 -1.45 -20.73 -6.70
C VAL A 24 -0.49 -20.90 -5.53
N ASN A 25 -0.78 -20.22 -4.42
CA ASN A 25 0.06 -20.25 -3.22
C ASN A 25 -0.79 -20.19 -1.95
N GLU A 26 -0.20 -20.64 -0.85
CA GLU A 26 -0.79 -20.58 0.49
C GLU A 26 0.25 -20.13 1.51
N TYR A 27 0.01 -18.97 2.12
CA TYR A 27 0.81 -18.45 3.21
C TYR A 27 0.32 -19.05 4.53
N SER A 28 0.99 -20.11 4.99
CA SER A 28 0.59 -20.85 6.19
C SER A 28 0.64 -20.04 7.49
N LYS A 29 1.33 -18.90 7.51
CA LYS A 29 1.45 -18.02 8.68
C LYS A 29 1.00 -16.59 8.36
N SER A 30 0.30 -16.00 9.31
CA SER A 30 0.00 -14.56 9.37
C SER A 30 1.27 -13.70 9.47
N GLY A 31 1.14 -12.42 9.14
CA GLY A 31 2.22 -11.43 9.21
C GLY A 31 3.21 -11.48 8.04
N LYS A 32 2.97 -12.31 7.02
CA LYS A 32 3.82 -12.35 5.82
C LYS A 32 3.69 -11.04 5.03
N GLU A 33 4.82 -10.41 4.75
CA GLU A 33 4.86 -9.20 3.92
C GLU A 33 4.72 -9.55 2.43
N LEU A 34 3.85 -8.83 1.74
CA LEU A 34 3.56 -8.98 0.32
C LEU A 34 3.66 -7.62 -0.38
N ILE A 35 4.15 -7.64 -1.61
CA ILE A 35 4.13 -6.50 -2.52
C ILE A 35 2.95 -6.69 -3.47
N VAL A 36 2.00 -5.75 -3.43
CA VAL A 36 0.75 -5.85 -4.18
C VAL A 36 0.50 -4.65 -5.10
N TYR A 37 -0.33 -4.88 -6.10
CA TYR A 37 -0.83 -3.87 -7.04
C TYR A 37 -2.35 -3.83 -6.98
N PRO A 38 -2.98 -2.64 -7.09
CA PRO A 38 -4.43 -2.55 -7.21
C PRO A 38 -4.93 -3.41 -8.38
N SER A 39 -6.00 -4.15 -8.15
CA SER A 39 -6.70 -4.93 -9.16
C SER A 39 -8.20 -4.60 -9.12
N VAL A 40 -9.00 -5.41 -9.81
CA VAL A 40 -10.46 -5.26 -9.88
C VAL A 40 -11.12 -5.50 -8.52
N ASP A 41 -12.15 -4.71 -8.22
CA ASP A 41 -13.01 -4.84 -7.04
C ASP A 41 -12.21 -5.01 -5.73
N ASP A 42 -12.45 -6.09 -4.99
CA ASP A 42 -11.83 -6.40 -3.70
C ASP A 42 -10.56 -7.24 -3.81
N TRP A 43 -9.85 -7.14 -4.94
CA TRP A 43 -8.63 -7.91 -5.19
C TRP A 43 -7.39 -7.04 -5.29
N TYR A 44 -6.28 -7.65 -4.91
CA TYR A 44 -4.94 -7.21 -5.17
C TYR A 44 -4.22 -8.22 -6.07
N GLU A 45 -3.35 -7.71 -6.94
CA GLU A 45 -2.49 -8.50 -7.81
C GLU A 45 -1.08 -8.61 -7.20
N LEU A 46 -0.49 -9.79 -7.28
CA LEU A 46 0.89 -10.08 -6.94
C LEU A 46 1.65 -10.47 -8.22
N ARG A 47 2.93 -10.10 -8.25
CA ARG A 47 3.86 -10.48 -9.31
C ARG A 47 5.12 -11.11 -8.74
N PRO A 48 5.02 -12.27 -8.07
CA PRO A 48 6.19 -12.95 -7.54
C PRO A 48 7.05 -13.48 -8.69
N VAL A 49 8.35 -13.50 -8.43
CA VAL A 49 9.34 -14.18 -9.26
C VAL A 49 9.68 -15.47 -8.52
N ASP A 50 9.53 -16.61 -9.18
CA ASP A 50 9.91 -17.89 -8.61
C ASP A 50 11.42 -18.14 -8.70
N VAL A 51 11.86 -19.33 -8.26
CA VAL A 51 13.29 -19.70 -8.21
C VAL A 51 13.93 -19.80 -9.59
N ASP A 52 13.12 -20.03 -10.63
CA ASP A 52 13.57 -20.17 -12.01
C ASP A 52 13.53 -18.82 -12.76
N GLY A 53 13.12 -17.75 -12.08
CA GLY A 53 13.04 -16.41 -12.65
C GLY A 53 11.76 -16.16 -13.45
N VAL A 54 10.77 -17.03 -13.36
CA VAL A 54 9.50 -16.89 -14.08
C VAL A 54 8.59 -15.92 -13.33
N PHE A 55 8.04 -14.96 -14.08
CA PHE A 55 7.05 -14.01 -13.56
C PHE A 55 5.69 -14.68 -13.47
N ASN A 56 5.20 -14.88 -12.26
CA ASN A 56 3.85 -15.33 -12.01
C ASN A 56 2.92 -14.15 -11.76
N THR A 57 1.63 -14.34 -12.04
CA THR A 57 0.58 -13.39 -11.68
C THR A 57 -0.42 -14.11 -10.80
N GLU A 58 -0.65 -13.56 -9.61
CA GLU A 58 -1.54 -14.14 -8.61
C GLU A 58 -2.43 -13.07 -8.00
N PHE A 59 -3.54 -13.47 -7.38
CA PHE A 59 -4.50 -12.56 -6.80
C PHE A 59 -4.80 -12.92 -5.34
N VAL A 60 -4.85 -11.90 -4.47
CA VAL A 60 -5.23 -12.03 -3.05
C VAL A 60 -6.38 -11.09 -2.74
N GLN A 61 -7.30 -11.53 -1.87
CA GLN A 61 -8.39 -10.67 -1.43
C GLN A 61 -7.90 -9.56 -0.51
N LYS A 62 -8.44 -8.35 -0.67
CA LYS A 62 -8.16 -7.21 0.20
C LYS A 62 -8.49 -7.50 1.66
N ILE A 63 -9.53 -8.29 1.92
CA ILE A 63 -9.95 -8.64 3.28
C ILE A 63 -8.95 -9.55 4.03
N ASP A 64 -8.04 -10.20 3.31
CA ASP A 64 -7.06 -11.12 3.89
C ASP A 64 -5.72 -10.44 4.19
N VAL A 65 -5.58 -9.14 3.85
CA VAL A 65 -4.35 -8.38 3.99
C VAL A 65 -4.60 -6.98 4.54
N LEU A 66 -3.63 -6.44 5.28
CA LEU A 66 -3.68 -5.07 5.79
C LEU A 66 -2.55 -4.24 5.19
N GLU A 67 -2.88 -3.03 4.74
CA GLU A 67 -1.86 -2.03 4.45
C GLU A 67 -1.11 -1.71 5.74
N ARG A 68 0.18 -2.03 5.77
CA ARG A 68 1.00 -1.63 6.90
C ARG A 68 1.09 -0.11 6.88
N PRO A 69 0.66 0.62 7.93
CA PRO A 69 0.95 2.04 8.02
C PRO A 69 2.46 2.21 8.00
N ALA A 70 2.97 3.04 7.08
CA ALA A 70 4.40 3.29 6.99
C ALA A 70 4.93 3.69 8.38
N LYS A 71 5.81 2.86 8.96
CA LYS A 71 6.56 3.29 10.14
C LYS A 71 7.41 4.48 9.72
N LYS A 72 7.47 5.51 10.56
CA LYS A 72 8.29 6.73 10.31
C LYS A 72 9.79 6.43 10.10
N GLU A 73 10.21 5.19 10.37
CA GLU A 73 11.59 4.70 10.32
C GLU A 73 12.03 4.17 8.94
N ASP A 74 11.10 3.91 8.01
CA ASP A 74 11.44 3.42 6.66
C ASP A 74 11.78 4.54 5.66
N ILE A 75 11.71 5.80 6.08
CA ILE A 75 12.23 6.94 5.31
C ILE A 75 13.73 7.04 5.59
N GLN A 76 14.52 6.14 4.99
CA GLN A 76 15.94 6.45 4.81
C GLN A 76 16.01 7.77 4.02
N PRO A 77 16.85 8.74 4.42
CA PRO A 77 16.99 9.96 3.64
C PRO A 77 17.51 9.56 2.26
N VAL A 78 16.64 9.66 1.25
CA VAL A 78 17.06 9.68 -0.14
C VAL A 78 18.09 10.79 -0.20
N LYS A 79 19.36 10.44 -0.43
CA LYS A 79 20.41 11.42 -0.67
C LYS A 79 19.89 12.38 -1.73
N GLN A 80 19.73 13.63 -1.29
CA GLN A 80 19.30 14.76 -2.09
C GLN A 80 20.23 14.86 -3.29
N THR A 81 19.83 14.27 -4.40
CA THR A 81 20.51 14.49 -5.67
C THR A 81 19.83 15.72 -6.27
N THR A 82 20.60 16.78 -6.28
CA THR A 82 20.34 18.11 -6.83
C THR A 82 19.43 18.12 -8.06
N ALA A 83 18.21 18.68 -7.94
CA ALA A 83 17.60 19.53 -8.98
C ALA A 83 16.28 20.21 -8.52
N ALA A 84 16.21 21.53 -8.78
CA ALA A 84 15.04 22.43 -8.92
C ALA A 84 14.23 22.90 -7.68
N PRO A 85 14.40 24.18 -7.24
CA PRO A 85 13.77 24.77 -6.04
C PRO A 85 12.32 25.28 -6.20
N ALA A 86 11.62 24.98 -7.30
CA ALA A 86 10.34 25.66 -7.61
C ALA A 86 9.11 25.10 -6.87
N GLN A 87 9.11 23.84 -6.45
CA GLN A 87 7.88 23.19 -5.95
C GLN A 87 7.65 23.38 -4.44
N GLN A 88 8.68 23.68 -3.64
CA GLN A 88 8.54 23.80 -2.17
C GLN A 88 7.72 25.01 -1.71
N LYS A 89 7.66 26.10 -2.49
CA LYS A 89 6.88 27.29 -2.10
C LYS A 89 5.36 27.05 -2.16
N LYS A 90 4.89 26.18 -3.06
CA LYS A 90 3.45 25.92 -3.27
C LYS A 90 2.84 25.12 -2.10
N TYR A 91 3.56 24.14 -1.57
CA TYR A 91 3.10 23.29 -0.46
C TYR A 91 2.98 24.03 0.88
N LYS A 92 3.93 24.93 1.21
CA LYS A 92 3.85 25.74 2.45
C LYS A 92 2.65 26.69 2.45
N SER A 93 2.29 27.26 1.30
CA SER A 93 1.13 28.15 1.17
C SER A 93 -0.20 27.41 1.35
N GLN A 94 -0.28 26.16 0.88
CA GLN A 94 -1.52 25.36 0.95
C GLN A 94 -1.77 24.84 2.37
N GLU A 95 -0.71 24.45 3.10
CA GLU A 95 -0.82 24.03 4.50
C GLU A 95 -1.23 25.18 5.43
N GLN A 96 -0.73 26.40 5.18
CA GLN A 96 -1.17 27.60 5.90
C GLN A 96 -2.64 27.93 5.63
N MET A 97 -3.11 27.73 4.39
CA MET A 97 -4.52 27.92 4.05
C MET A 97 -5.41 26.91 4.78
N TYR A 98 -5.02 25.63 4.80
CA TYR A 98 -5.78 24.56 5.46
C TYR A 98 -5.88 24.78 6.98
N LYS A 99 -4.77 25.16 7.64
CA LYS A 99 -4.78 25.51 9.07
C LYS A 99 -5.69 26.70 9.38
N LYS A 100 -5.75 27.70 8.49
CA LYS A 100 -6.61 28.87 8.65
C LYS A 100 -8.10 28.53 8.49
N VAL A 101 -8.43 27.65 7.56
CA VAL A 101 -9.81 27.16 7.35
C VAL A 101 -10.27 26.32 8.55
N LEU A 102 -9.46 25.36 9.00
CA LEU A 102 -9.78 24.54 10.17
C LEU A 102 -10.00 25.39 11.43
N LYS A 103 -9.14 26.38 11.68
CA LYS A 103 -9.30 27.27 12.84
C LYS A 103 -10.62 28.06 12.81
N LYS A 104 -11.11 28.44 11.62
CA LYS A 104 -12.42 29.11 11.49
C LYS A 104 -13.59 28.16 11.74
N LEU A 105 -13.50 26.91 11.28
CA LEU A 105 -14.58 25.93 11.42
C LEU A 105 -14.79 25.48 12.88
N PHE A 106 -13.73 25.46 13.69
CA PHE A 106 -13.78 24.94 15.06
C PHE A 106 -13.75 26.02 16.16
N ALA A 107 -13.74 27.32 15.80
CA ALA A 107 -13.76 28.41 16.78
C ALA A 107 -15.16 28.99 17.08
N GLY A 108 -16.21 28.44 16.48
CA GLY A 108 -17.59 28.96 16.56
C GLY A 108 -18.57 28.18 17.42
N GLY A 109 -18.10 27.25 18.28
CA GLY A 109 -18.96 26.50 19.20
C GLY A 109 -18.94 27.10 20.60
N LYS A 110 -19.75 28.14 20.83
CA LYS A 110 -20.22 28.56 22.16
C LYS A 110 -21.73 28.62 22.13
#